data_AF-A0A6L6UAS2-F1
#
_entry.id   AF-A0A6L6UAS2-F1
#
_cell.length_a   1.000
_cell.length_b   1.000
_cell.length_c   1.000
_cell.angle_alpha   90.00
_cell.angle_beta   90.00
_cell.angle_gamma   90.00
#
_symmetry.space_group_name_H-M   'P 1'
#
loop_
_entity.id
_entity.type
_entity.pdbx_description
1 polymer ?
#
loop_
_entity_poly.entity_id
_entity_poly.type
_entity_poly.pdbx_seq_one_letter_code
_entity_poly.pdbx_strand_id
1 'polypeptide(L)'
;MKHKFLKLALCFGIIAFNSCSSDDDASGPISIVIEGAEVTPDVGGSNEENQVYIDLSTNTSTAVQRDSWDLGFYSGSDFRVGINGSIYMATAELSTTDIDAITSSTAEVQELQPQVAIGTFDADNMEFIDAPYGQITETAIEAISSIDSENPVYLVNLGYEVGTEEAATGSVAVAGDARGWKKIRVLLDGNDYVLQYADLDDTTHQEVTISKNSAYNFTFFSFNTESEVSVEPEKTDWDLNFTVFTNEIEGYGSYGYSDFVVTNTKGGAVSYKIDTETEAYTYEDFTLTDALSITFDNDQRNIGSTWRVGGGPSSSPALIDTVFYIVNDTAGNYYKLQFIAMYSDDGERGHPKFVYSLLQ
;
A
#
# COMPACT_ATOMS: atom_id res chain seq x y z
N MET A 1 -21.75 68.32 63.28
CA MET A 1 -22.48 69.26 62.38
C MET A 1 -22.10 68.86 60.95
N LYS A 2 -22.94 68.48 59.98
CA LYS A 2 -24.39 68.55 59.70
C LYS A 2 -24.76 67.26 58.93
N HIS A 3 -25.69 66.44 59.42
CA HIS A 3 -27.04 66.17 58.85
C HIS A 3 -27.18 66.13 57.32
N LYS A 4 -27.72 65.05 56.73
CA LYS A 4 -29.19 64.82 56.50
C LYS A 4 -29.48 63.58 55.62
N PHE A 5 -30.47 62.80 56.07
CA PHE A 5 -31.61 62.19 55.37
C PHE A 5 -31.44 61.22 54.16
N LEU A 6 -31.71 59.94 54.45
CA LEU A 6 -32.86 59.14 53.96
C LEU A 6 -33.41 59.46 52.55
N LYS A 7 -33.28 58.49 51.62
CA LYS A 7 -34.37 58.09 50.71
C LYS A 7 -34.31 56.59 50.40
N LEU A 8 -35.41 55.94 50.77
CA LEU A 8 -35.86 54.61 50.39
C LEU A 8 -36.33 54.66 48.91
N ALA A 9 -35.86 53.73 48.08
CA ALA A 9 -36.48 53.44 46.79
C ALA A 9 -36.41 51.93 46.52
N LEU A 10 -37.59 51.33 46.52
CA LEU A 10 -37.91 49.94 46.19
C LEU A 10 -37.95 49.82 44.66
N CYS A 11 -37.16 48.93 44.06
CA CYS A 11 -37.38 48.46 42.69
C CYS A 11 -36.99 46.98 42.58
N PHE A 12 -38.00 46.18 42.23
CA PHE A 12 -37.93 44.78 41.82
C PHE A 12 -36.96 44.60 40.65
N GLY A 13 -36.02 43.67 40.77
CA GLY A 13 -35.20 43.16 39.67
C GLY A 13 -35.19 41.64 39.75
N ILE A 14 -35.91 41.00 38.83
CA ILE A 14 -35.93 39.55 38.63
C ILE A 14 -34.54 39.14 38.17
N ILE A 15 -33.83 38.35 38.97
CA ILE A 15 -32.61 37.65 38.52
C ILE A 15 -33.04 36.23 38.21
N ALA A 16 -33.10 35.92 36.93
CA ALA A 16 -33.20 34.56 36.43
C ALA A 16 -31.93 33.80 36.84
N PHE A 17 -32.11 32.65 37.49
CA PHE A 17 -31.05 31.67 37.66
C PHE A 17 -30.70 31.10 36.29
N ASN A 18 -29.63 31.58 35.66
CA ASN A 18 -28.97 30.82 34.62
C ASN A 18 -28.22 29.66 35.30
N SER A 19 -28.83 28.50 35.21
CA SER A 19 -28.19 27.20 35.42
C SER A 19 -27.09 27.04 34.36
N CYS A 20 -25.83 27.27 34.72
CA CYS A 20 -24.71 26.72 33.96
C CYS A 20 -24.70 25.22 34.23
N SER A 21 -25.29 24.42 33.34
CA SER A 21 -24.96 23.00 33.23
C SER A 21 -23.54 22.92 32.68
N SER A 22 -22.60 22.57 33.54
CA SER A 22 -21.25 22.19 33.14
C SER A 22 -21.30 20.73 32.71
N ASP A 23 -21.65 20.50 31.44
CA ASP A 23 -21.46 19.22 30.76
C ASP A 23 -21.01 19.56 29.33
N ASP A 24 -19.75 19.22 29.02
CA ASP A 24 -19.23 18.79 27.70
C ASP A 24 -17.72 18.52 27.84
N ASP A 25 -17.40 17.25 28.13
CA ASP A 25 -16.56 16.32 27.34
C ASP A 25 -15.57 16.92 26.30
N ALA A 26 -14.38 16.40 25.99
CA ALA A 26 -13.75 15.11 26.21
C ALA A 26 -12.22 15.30 26.23
N SER A 27 -11.51 14.75 27.22
CA SER A 27 -10.06 14.59 27.12
C SER A 27 -9.74 13.33 26.32
N GLY A 28 -10.03 13.36 25.01
CA GLY A 28 -9.33 12.49 24.08
C GLY A 28 -7.84 12.90 24.01
N PRO A 29 -6.94 12.01 23.57
CA PRO A 29 -5.58 12.43 23.27
C PRO A 29 -5.62 13.57 22.26
N ILE A 30 -4.82 14.62 22.50
CA ILE A 30 -4.64 15.69 21.52
C ILE A 30 -3.92 15.06 20.33
N SER A 31 -4.63 14.85 19.23
CA SER A 31 -4.02 14.48 17.96
C SER A 31 -3.43 15.74 17.34
N ILE A 32 -2.10 15.75 17.12
CA ILE A 32 -1.39 16.84 16.47
C ILE A 32 -1.20 16.43 15.01
N VAL A 33 -1.97 17.04 14.12
CA VAL A 33 -1.75 16.93 12.67
C VAL A 33 -0.68 17.93 12.27
N ILE A 34 0.34 17.49 11.56
CA ILE A 34 1.37 18.40 11.05
C ILE A 34 0.88 19.18 9.82
N GLU A 35 1.32 20.42 9.68
CA GLU A 35 0.89 21.29 8.58
C GLU A 35 1.63 21.01 7.27
N GLY A 36 2.75 20.28 7.31
CA GLY A 36 3.55 19.93 6.15
C GLY A 36 4.98 19.56 6.51
N ALA A 37 5.67 18.86 5.61
CA ALA A 37 7.06 18.48 5.76
C ALA A 37 7.74 18.23 4.41
N GLU A 38 9.07 18.18 4.44
CA GLU A 38 9.89 17.57 3.38
C GLU A 38 10.22 16.14 3.84
N VAL A 39 9.95 15.16 2.98
CA VAL A 39 10.14 13.73 3.27
C VAL A 39 11.12 13.14 2.28
N THR A 40 12.07 12.35 2.79
CA THR A 40 13.00 11.54 1.99
C THR A 40 12.78 10.08 2.37
N PRO A 41 11.90 9.35 1.66
CA PRO A 41 11.65 7.93 1.94
C PRO A 41 12.93 7.12 1.80
N ASP A 42 13.23 6.27 2.79
CA ASP A 42 14.42 5.42 2.80
C ASP A 42 14.21 4.15 1.95
N VAL A 43 14.14 4.34 0.63
CA VAL A 43 13.84 3.26 -0.33
C VAL A 43 15.01 2.27 -0.47
N GLY A 44 16.23 2.67 -0.09
CA GLY A 44 17.42 1.82 -0.16
C GLY A 44 18.25 1.98 -1.44
N GLY A 45 18.25 3.17 -2.04
CA GLY A 45 19.08 3.49 -3.20
C GLY A 45 18.73 2.67 -4.44
N SER A 46 19.71 2.41 -5.30
CA SER A 46 19.46 1.85 -6.64
C SER A 46 18.92 0.41 -6.67
N ASN A 47 18.95 -0.32 -5.54
CA ASN A 47 18.34 -1.65 -5.41
C ASN A 47 16.90 -1.61 -4.90
N GLU A 48 16.47 -0.46 -4.36
CA GLU A 48 15.13 -0.24 -3.79
C GLU A 48 14.71 -1.39 -2.86
N GLU A 49 15.52 -1.68 -1.84
CA GLU A 49 15.31 -2.84 -0.96
C GLU A 49 14.09 -2.70 -0.04
N ASN A 50 13.59 -1.47 0.17
CA ASN A 50 12.54 -1.20 1.15
C ASN A 50 11.19 -0.85 0.50
N GLN A 51 10.14 -1.36 1.12
CA GLN A 51 8.81 -0.77 1.16
C GLN A 51 8.77 0.28 2.27
N VAL A 52 8.51 1.55 1.91
CA VAL A 52 8.48 2.65 2.88
C VAL A 52 7.06 3.16 3.06
N TYR A 53 6.44 2.80 4.18
CA TYR A 53 5.13 3.26 4.61
C TYR A 53 5.22 4.65 5.23
N ILE A 54 4.33 5.56 4.84
CA ILE A 54 4.35 6.97 5.23
C ILE A 54 2.99 7.39 5.73
N ASP A 55 2.95 7.92 6.95
CA ASP A 55 1.82 8.64 7.53
C ASP A 55 2.07 10.15 7.42
N LEU A 56 1.24 10.82 6.62
CA LEU A 56 1.36 12.26 6.38
C LEU A 56 0.96 13.08 7.60
N SER A 57 0.03 12.59 8.41
CA SER A 57 -0.51 13.31 9.57
C SER A 57 0.49 13.44 10.71
N THR A 58 1.38 12.46 10.86
CA THR A 58 2.42 12.44 11.92
C THR A 58 3.85 12.63 11.40
N ASN A 59 4.07 12.68 10.08
CA ASN A 59 5.38 12.64 9.44
C ASN A 59 6.18 11.37 9.75
N THR A 60 5.49 10.23 9.91
CA THR A 60 6.15 8.98 10.27
C THR A 60 6.45 8.19 9.02
N SER A 61 7.69 7.72 8.89
CA SER A 61 8.10 6.78 7.84
C SER A 61 8.60 5.48 8.46
N THR A 62 8.08 4.36 7.98
CA THR A 62 8.48 3.00 8.40
C THR A 62 8.99 2.25 7.17
N ALA A 63 10.28 1.94 7.15
CA ALA A 63 10.89 1.13 6.10
C ALA A 63 10.86 -0.36 6.50
N VAL A 64 10.47 -1.21 5.56
CA VAL A 64 10.47 -2.68 5.70
C VAL A 64 11.10 -3.29 4.46
N GLN A 65 11.99 -4.25 4.64
CA GLN A 65 12.65 -4.95 3.54
C GLN A 65 11.60 -5.70 2.70
N ARG A 66 11.54 -5.44 1.40
CA ARG A 66 10.40 -5.85 0.58
C ARG A 66 10.34 -7.35 0.28
N ASP A 67 11.41 -8.11 0.51
CA ASP A 67 11.43 -9.58 0.45
C ASP A 67 11.29 -10.27 1.82
N SER A 68 10.88 -9.52 2.86
CA SER A 68 10.62 -10.08 4.19
C SER A 68 9.30 -10.83 4.33
N TRP A 69 8.42 -10.79 3.32
CA TRP A 69 7.08 -11.39 3.32
C TRP A 69 6.71 -11.89 1.93
N ASP A 70 5.75 -12.82 1.88
CA ASP A 70 5.34 -13.49 0.63
C ASP A 70 3.83 -13.45 0.41
N LEU A 71 3.05 -13.71 1.47
CA LEU A 71 1.59 -13.75 1.42
C LEU A 71 0.99 -12.78 2.44
N GLY A 72 0.01 -11.99 2.00
CA GLY A 72 -0.81 -11.12 2.85
C GLY A 72 -2.22 -11.67 3.00
N PHE A 73 -2.62 -12.07 4.21
CA PHE A 73 -3.94 -12.58 4.53
C PHE A 73 -4.87 -11.44 4.94
N TYR A 74 -5.88 -11.15 4.13
CA TYR A 74 -6.70 -9.95 4.32
C TYR A 74 -7.50 -10.02 5.62
N SER A 75 -7.40 -8.97 6.42
CA SER A 75 -8.03 -8.85 7.75
C SER A 75 -9.42 -8.23 7.72
N GLY A 76 -9.93 -7.85 6.53
CA GLY A 76 -11.30 -7.38 6.35
C GLY A 76 -12.35 -8.49 6.37
N SER A 77 -13.54 -8.20 5.86
CA SER A 77 -14.68 -9.13 5.86
C SER A 77 -14.49 -10.31 4.91
N ASP A 78 -13.88 -10.10 3.76
CA ASP A 78 -13.67 -11.14 2.76
C ASP A 78 -12.50 -12.06 3.13
N PHE A 79 -12.49 -13.27 2.58
CA PHE A 79 -11.37 -14.20 2.68
C PHE A 79 -10.55 -14.15 1.39
N ARG A 80 -9.53 -13.31 1.39
CA ARG A 80 -8.68 -13.00 0.24
C ARG A 80 -7.22 -13.03 0.67
N VAL A 81 -6.36 -13.52 -0.22
CA VAL A 81 -4.91 -13.62 0.01
C VAL A 81 -4.22 -12.88 -1.12
N GLY A 82 -3.39 -11.90 -0.77
CA GLY A 82 -2.53 -11.21 -1.73
C GLY A 82 -1.13 -11.82 -1.76
N ILE A 83 -0.46 -11.69 -2.89
CA ILE A 83 0.94 -12.09 -3.10
C ILE A 83 1.85 -10.86 -3.12
N ASN A 84 3.13 -11.05 -2.81
CA ASN A 84 4.08 -9.95 -2.81
C ASN A 84 4.51 -9.55 -4.23
N GLY A 85 3.75 -8.64 -4.83
CA GLY A 85 4.06 -8.08 -6.16
C GLY A 85 5.34 -7.24 -6.20
N SER A 86 5.89 -6.79 -5.07
CA SER A 86 7.12 -5.96 -5.04
C SER A 86 8.40 -6.75 -5.35
N ILE A 87 8.33 -8.07 -5.24
CA ILE A 87 9.42 -9.02 -5.57
C ILE A 87 9.07 -9.88 -6.79
N TYR A 88 8.04 -9.47 -7.54
CA TYR A 88 7.59 -10.11 -8.78
C TYR A 88 7.11 -11.55 -8.59
N MET A 89 6.38 -11.82 -7.50
CA MET A 89 5.64 -13.07 -7.35
C MET A 89 4.51 -13.17 -8.39
N ALA A 90 4.19 -14.39 -8.78
CA ALA A 90 3.03 -14.73 -9.60
C ALA A 90 2.47 -16.09 -9.15
N THR A 91 1.19 -16.35 -9.38
CA THR A 91 0.56 -17.60 -8.95
C THR A 91 -0.52 -18.05 -9.94
N ALA A 92 -0.72 -19.36 -10.05
CA ALA A 92 -1.79 -19.94 -10.87
C ALA A 92 -2.53 -21.02 -10.11
N GLU A 93 -3.84 -21.09 -10.32
CA GLU A 93 -4.69 -22.18 -9.88
C GLU A 93 -4.30 -23.49 -10.59
N LEU A 94 -4.30 -24.60 -9.84
CA LEU A 94 -4.17 -25.96 -10.38
C LEU A 94 -5.52 -26.68 -10.29
N SER A 95 -5.73 -27.62 -11.20
CA SER A 95 -6.96 -28.43 -11.29
C SER A 95 -7.24 -29.37 -10.10
N THR A 96 -6.38 -29.40 -9.09
CA THR A 96 -6.44 -30.31 -7.94
C THR A 96 -6.63 -29.56 -6.62
N THR A 97 -7.20 -30.25 -5.63
CA THR A 97 -7.26 -29.82 -4.23
C THR A 97 -6.29 -30.61 -3.33
N ASP A 98 -5.60 -31.61 -3.90
CA ASP A 98 -4.59 -32.41 -3.21
C ASP A 98 -3.19 -31.83 -3.47
N ILE A 99 -2.67 -31.09 -2.48
CA ILE A 99 -1.36 -30.46 -2.53
C ILE A 99 -0.21 -31.48 -2.62
N ASP A 100 -0.39 -32.68 -2.08
CA ASP A 100 0.66 -33.71 -2.04
C ASP A 100 0.76 -34.50 -3.36
N ALA A 101 -0.22 -34.35 -4.26
CA ALA A 101 -0.29 -35.05 -5.53
C ALA A 101 0.49 -34.39 -6.70
N ILE A 102 0.92 -33.14 -6.54
CA ILE A 102 1.59 -32.39 -7.63
C ILE A 102 3.09 -32.20 -7.37
N THR A 103 3.87 -32.23 -8.46
CA THR A 103 5.33 -32.04 -8.47
C THR A 103 5.75 -31.23 -9.70
N SER A 104 7.04 -30.91 -9.82
CA SER A 104 7.61 -30.29 -11.04
C SER A 104 7.47 -31.17 -12.29
N SER A 105 7.18 -32.47 -12.12
CA SER A 105 6.95 -33.42 -13.23
C SER A 105 5.48 -33.50 -13.67
N THR A 106 4.55 -32.88 -12.93
CA THR A 106 3.14 -32.84 -13.30
C THR A 106 2.97 -32.03 -14.59
N ALA A 107 2.22 -32.57 -15.57
CA ALA A 107 2.09 -31.96 -16.89
C ALA A 107 1.51 -30.53 -16.86
N GLU A 108 0.47 -30.32 -16.04
CA GLU A 108 -0.13 -28.99 -15.82
C GLU A 108 0.88 -27.99 -15.24
N VAL A 109 1.71 -28.41 -14.29
CA VAL A 109 2.77 -27.55 -13.72
C VAL A 109 3.79 -27.16 -14.79
N GLN A 110 4.21 -28.10 -15.64
CA GLN A 110 5.15 -27.81 -16.73
C GLN A 110 4.59 -26.86 -17.79
N GLU A 111 3.28 -26.89 -18.01
CA GLU A 111 2.57 -25.98 -18.92
C GLU A 111 2.47 -24.56 -18.34
N LEU A 112 2.21 -24.44 -17.02
CA LEU A 112 2.03 -23.16 -16.34
C LEU A 112 3.35 -22.44 -16.03
N GLN A 113 4.42 -23.16 -15.66
CA GLN A 113 5.70 -22.54 -15.26
C GLN A 113 6.25 -21.45 -16.21
N PRO A 114 6.22 -21.59 -17.55
CA PRO A 114 6.69 -20.52 -18.44
C PRO A 114 5.73 -19.31 -18.51
N GLN A 115 4.50 -19.44 -18.04
CA GLN A 115 3.45 -18.42 -18.10
C GLN A 115 3.33 -17.64 -16.77
N VAL A 116 3.53 -18.32 -15.63
CA VAL A 116 3.35 -17.75 -14.28
C VAL A 116 4.61 -16.98 -13.85
N ALA A 117 4.79 -15.81 -14.45
CA ALA A 117 5.93 -14.93 -14.19
C ALA A 117 5.56 -13.47 -14.49
N ILE A 118 6.39 -12.52 -14.06
CA ILE A 118 6.22 -11.10 -14.41
C ILE A 118 7.02 -10.77 -15.68
N GLY A 119 6.48 -9.89 -16.53
CA GLY A 119 7.20 -9.39 -17.70
C GLY A 119 7.28 -10.39 -18.85
N THR A 120 6.23 -11.21 -19.03
CA THR A 120 6.13 -12.16 -20.15
C THR A 120 5.84 -11.48 -21.49
N PHE A 121 5.45 -10.20 -21.47
CA PHE A 121 4.98 -9.43 -22.63
C PHE A 121 3.76 -10.06 -23.32
N ASP A 122 2.92 -10.70 -22.52
CA ASP A 122 1.62 -11.26 -22.90
C ASP A 122 0.53 -10.60 -22.06
N ALA A 123 -0.52 -10.06 -22.70
CA ALA A 123 -1.62 -9.39 -22.00
C ALA A 123 -2.38 -10.35 -21.06
N ASP A 124 -2.48 -11.63 -21.42
CA ASP A 124 -3.25 -12.63 -20.65
C ASP A 124 -2.54 -13.00 -19.34
N ASN A 125 -1.25 -12.68 -19.20
CA ASN A 125 -0.47 -12.94 -17.98
C ASN A 125 -0.94 -12.17 -16.75
N MET A 126 -1.80 -11.14 -16.93
CA MET A 126 -2.41 -10.41 -15.82
C MET A 126 -3.24 -11.31 -14.89
N GLU A 127 -3.71 -12.48 -15.35
CA GLU A 127 -4.42 -13.46 -14.52
C GLU A 127 -3.56 -14.03 -13.38
N PHE A 128 -2.23 -13.99 -13.49
CA PHE A 128 -1.32 -14.58 -12.51
C PHE A 128 -0.84 -13.63 -11.42
N ILE A 129 -1.36 -12.40 -11.39
CA ILE A 129 -0.97 -11.37 -10.41
C ILE A 129 -2.20 -10.76 -9.74
N ASP A 130 -1.99 -10.18 -8.56
CA ASP A 130 -3.04 -9.36 -7.95
C ASP A 130 -3.31 -8.12 -8.80
N ALA A 131 -4.57 -7.74 -8.94
CA ALA A 131 -4.99 -6.56 -9.69
C ALA A 131 -4.21 -5.31 -9.22
N PRO A 132 -3.40 -4.67 -10.10
CA PRO A 132 -2.50 -3.61 -9.66
C PRO A 132 -3.18 -2.38 -9.06
N TYR A 133 -4.44 -2.13 -9.38
CA TYR A 133 -5.23 -1.04 -8.82
C TYR A 133 -5.70 -1.29 -7.37
N GLY A 134 -5.44 -2.49 -6.84
CA GLY A 134 -5.57 -2.79 -5.42
C GLY A 134 -6.93 -3.31 -4.99
N GLN A 135 -7.79 -3.70 -5.93
CA GLN A 135 -9.11 -4.24 -5.62
C GLN A 135 -8.99 -5.63 -4.98
N ILE A 136 -9.43 -5.75 -3.73
CA ILE A 136 -9.22 -6.96 -2.93
C ILE A 136 -10.00 -8.18 -3.45
N THR A 137 -11.01 -7.97 -4.28
CA THR A 137 -11.77 -9.05 -4.92
C THR A 137 -11.13 -9.61 -6.17
N GLU A 138 -10.01 -9.03 -6.62
CA GLU A 138 -9.29 -9.39 -7.84
C GLU A 138 -7.83 -9.72 -7.51
N THR A 139 -7.65 -10.64 -6.59
CA THR A 139 -6.35 -11.27 -6.28
C THR A 139 -6.15 -12.48 -7.19
N ALA A 140 -4.89 -12.85 -7.47
CA ALA A 140 -4.58 -14.05 -8.26
C ALA A 140 -4.94 -15.36 -7.54
N ILE A 141 -5.06 -15.30 -6.22
CA ILE A 141 -5.67 -16.35 -5.40
C ILE A 141 -7.14 -16.00 -5.25
N GLU A 142 -8.04 -16.89 -5.65
CA GLU A 142 -9.47 -16.64 -5.58
C GLU A 142 -9.99 -16.54 -4.14
N ALA A 143 -11.24 -16.11 -3.97
CA ALA A 143 -11.88 -16.06 -2.65
C ALA A 143 -11.88 -17.44 -2.00
N ILE A 144 -11.41 -17.52 -0.75
CA ILE A 144 -11.34 -18.79 -0.04
C ILE A 144 -12.76 -19.19 0.36
N SER A 145 -13.21 -20.34 -0.16
CA SER A 145 -14.51 -20.91 0.15
C SER A 145 -14.52 -21.51 1.56
N SER A 146 -15.69 -21.45 2.20
CA SER A 146 -15.97 -22.22 3.42
C SER A 146 -16.11 -23.73 3.19
N ILE A 147 -16.03 -24.18 1.93
CA ILE A 147 -16.09 -25.59 1.54
C ILE A 147 -14.71 -26.02 1.05
N ASP A 148 -14.01 -26.86 1.81
CA ASP A 148 -12.62 -27.24 1.51
C ASP A 148 -12.42 -27.75 0.08
N SER A 149 -13.36 -28.55 -0.44
CA SER A 149 -13.26 -29.14 -1.79
C SER A 149 -13.39 -28.11 -2.92
N GLU A 150 -13.75 -26.87 -2.61
CA GLU A 150 -13.79 -25.76 -3.57
C GLU A 150 -12.52 -24.90 -3.52
N ASN A 151 -11.59 -25.19 -2.62
CA ASN A 151 -10.32 -24.47 -2.49
C ASN A 151 -9.19 -25.23 -3.20
N PRO A 152 -8.73 -24.77 -4.38
CA PRO A 152 -7.72 -25.44 -5.18
C PRO A 152 -6.31 -25.26 -4.59
N VAL A 153 -5.38 -26.07 -5.10
CA VAL A 153 -3.94 -25.87 -4.92
C VAL A 153 -3.49 -24.79 -5.91
N TYR A 154 -2.56 -23.95 -5.49
CA TYR A 154 -1.91 -22.94 -6.32
C TYR A 154 -0.43 -23.27 -6.52
N LEU A 155 0.04 -23.08 -7.76
CA LEU A 155 1.46 -23.05 -8.10
C LEU A 155 1.97 -21.61 -7.94
N VAL A 156 2.96 -21.42 -7.07
CA VAL A 156 3.46 -20.09 -6.71
C VAL A 156 4.89 -19.90 -7.20
N ASN A 157 5.10 -18.93 -8.08
CA ASN A 157 6.41 -18.38 -8.39
C ASN A 157 6.80 -17.41 -7.28
N LEU A 158 7.87 -17.70 -6.54
CA LEU A 158 8.33 -16.90 -5.40
C LEU A 158 9.03 -15.59 -5.80
N GLY A 159 9.11 -15.31 -7.11
CA GLY A 159 9.74 -14.10 -7.62
C GLY A 159 11.25 -14.11 -7.43
N TYR A 160 11.80 -12.97 -7.06
CA TYR A 160 13.25 -12.75 -6.99
C TYR A 160 13.65 -12.22 -5.61
N GLU A 161 14.89 -12.51 -5.21
CA GLU A 161 15.54 -11.80 -4.11
C GLU A 161 15.69 -10.32 -4.46
N VAL A 162 15.85 -9.46 -3.44
CA VAL A 162 16.27 -8.07 -3.67
C VAL A 162 17.67 -8.08 -4.30
N GLY A 163 17.86 -7.28 -5.36
CA GLY A 163 19.17 -7.14 -5.99
C GLY A 163 20.20 -6.53 -5.06
N THR A 164 21.45 -6.97 -5.15
CA THR A 164 22.57 -6.49 -4.30
C THR A 164 23.70 -5.85 -5.12
N GLU A 165 23.59 -5.91 -6.45
CA GLU A 165 24.57 -5.35 -7.37
C GLU A 165 24.42 -3.84 -7.49
N GLU A 166 25.54 -3.13 -7.53
CA GLU A 166 25.55 -1.68 -7.75
C GLU A 166 25.04 -1.36 -9.17
N ALA A 167 23.97 -0.56 -9.26
CA ALA A 167 23.45 -0.13 -10.54
C ALA A 167 24.32 0.98 -11.15
N ALA A 168 24.32 1.07 -12.49
CA ALA A 168 24.89 2.23 -13.15
C ALA A 168 24.18 3.52 -12.72
N THR A 169 24.90 4.65 -12.65
CA THR A 169 24.33 5.97 -12.32
C THR A 169 23.05 6.25 -13.12
N GLY A 170 22.00 6.67 -12.43
CA GLY A 170 20.68 6.91 -13.01
C GLY A 170 19.83 5.67 -13.31
N SER A 171 20.30 4.46 -12.98
CA SER A 171 19.61 3.18 -13.22
C SER A 171 19.30 2.46 -11.91
N VAL A 172 18.58 1.34 -11.99
CA VAL A 172 18.26 0.47 -10.84
C VAL A 172 18.62 -0.97 -11.12
N ALA A 173 18.88 -1.74 -10.06
CA ALA A 173 19.15 -3.16 -10.09
C ALA A 173 18.30 -3.85 -9.00
N VAL A 174 16.98 -3.83 -9.17
CA VAL A 174 16.03 -4.21 -8.11
C VAL A 174 15.87 -5.73 -7.93
N ALA A 175 16.16 -6.55 -8.93
CA ALA A 175 15.99 -8.00 -8.84
C ALA A 175 17.33 -8.72 -8.74
N GLY A 176 17.42 -9.67 -7.81
CA GLY A 176 18.52 -10.62 -7.64
C GLY A 176 18.19 -12.00 -8.22
N ASP A 177 18.60 -13.05 -7.51
CA ASP A 177 18.38 -14.43 -7.94
C ASP A 177 16.91 -14.86 -7.82
N ALA A 178 16.49 -15.79 -8.68
CA ALA A 178 15.13 -16.36 -8.62
C ALA A 178 14.96 -17.22 -7.36
N ARG A 179 13.87 -17.00 -6.62
CA ARG A 179 13.56 -17.70 -5.36
C ARG A 179 12.93 -19.08 -5.55
N GLY A 180 12.58 -19.44 -6.79
CA GLY A 180 12.03 -20.74 -7.13
C GLY A 180 10.52 -20.84 -6.98
N TRP A 181 10.02 -22.04 -6.71
CA TRP A 181 8.59 -22.37 -6.76
C TRP A 181 8.12 -23.06 -5.48
N LYS A 182 6.89 -22.77 -5.07
CA LYS A 182 6.15 -23.50 -4.04
C LYS A 182 4.78 -23.92 -4.55
N LYS A 183 4.15 -24.79 -3.78
CA LYS A 183 2.74 -25.11 -3.89
C LYS A 183 2.04 -24.75 -2.59
N ILE A 184 0.86 -24.15 -2.70
CA ILE A 184 0.06 -23.76 -1.53
C ILE A 184 -1.40 -24.18 -1.71
N ARG A 185 -2.11 -24.30 -0.60
CA ARG A 185 -3.57 -24.37 -0.56
C ARG A 185 -4.04 -23.62 0.67
N VAL A 186 -5.08 -22.81 0.52
CA VAL A 186 -5.61 -22.02 1.63
C VAL A 186 -7.02 -22.49 1.94
N LEU A 187 -7.27 -22.76 3.22
CA LEU A 187 -8.55 -23.20 3.77
C LEU A 187 -8.99 -22.23 4.87
N LEU A 188 -10.18 -22.47 5.44
CA LEU A 188 -10.70 -21.70 6.56
C LEU A 188 -10.89 -22.59 7.80
N ASP A 189 -10.58 -22.05 8.97
CA ASP A 189 -11.04 -22.57 10.25
C ASP A 189 -11.77 -21.46 11.00
N GLY A 190 -13.11 -21.47 10.89
CA GLY A 190 -13.94 -20.40 11.43
C GLY A 190 -13.68 -19.05 10.75
N ASN A 191 -13.02 -18.13 11.46
CA ASN A 191 -12.69 -16.79 10.95
C ASN A 191 -11.20 -16.65 10.57
N ASP A 192 -10.43 -17.72 10.72
CA ASP A 192 -9.01 -17.75 10.45
C ASP A 192 -8.73 -18.47 9.14
N TYR A 193 -7.57 -18.18 8.55
CA TYR A 193 -7.06 -18.92 7.40
C TYR A 193 -6.22 -20.10 7.89
N VAL A 194 -6.19 -21.15 7.08
CA VAL A 194 -5.26 -22.29 7.25
C VAL A 194 -4.45 -22.38 5.96
N LEU A 195 -3.16 -22.05 6.04
CA LEU A 195 -2.23 -22.15 4.93
C LEU A 195 -1.54 -23.51 4.96
N GLN A 196 -1.78 -24.31 3.93
CA GLN A 196 -0.98 -25.48 3.59
C GLN A 196 0.08 -25.06 2.57
N TYR A 197 1.33 -25.45 2.77
CA TYR A 197 2.42 -25.10 1.85
C TYR A 197 3.52 -26.18 1.82
N ALA A 198 4.20 -26.29 0.68
CA ALA A 198 5.32 -27.20 0.49
C ALA A 198 6.25 -26.69 -0.62
N ASP A 199 7.48 -27.19 -0.65
CA ASP A 199 8.30 -27.11 -1.85
C ASP A 199 7.63 -27.92 -2.97
N LEU A 200 7.86 -27.52 -4.23
CA LEU A 200 7.10 -28.07 -5.35
C LEU A 200 7.22 -29.60 -5.47
N ASP A 201 8.39 -30.17 -5.17
CA ASP A 201 8.66 -31.62 -5.28
C ASP A 201 8.47 -32.40 -3.97
N ASP A 202 8.11 -31.74 -2.86
CA ASP A 202 7.83 -32.42 -1.61
C ASP A 202 6.52 -33.22 -1.68
N THR A 203 6.48 -34.38 -1.03
CA THR A 203 5.31 -35.28 -1.03
C THR A 203 4.39 -35.07 0.17
N THR A 204 4.70 -34.10 1.03
CA THR A 204 3.92 -33.74 2.22
C THR A 204 4.02 -32.25 2.45
N HIS A 205 2.93 -31.62 2.90
CA HIS A 205 2.88 -30.20 3.22
C HIS A 205 3.10 -29.90 4.71
N GLN A 206 3.44 -28.65 4.99
CA GLN A 206 3.31 -28.00 6.28
C GLN A 206 1.96 -27.28 6.35
N GLU A 207 1.48 -27.01 7.56
CA GLU A 207 0.23 -26.29 7.80
C GLU A 207 0.41 -25.26 8.93
N VAL A 208 -0.16 -24.07 8.75
CA VAL A 208 -0.19 -23.00 9.76
C VAL A 208 -1.55 -22.30 9.75
N THR A 209 -2.09 -22.01 10.93
CA THR A 209 -3.29 -21.17 11.09
C THR A 209 -2.86 -19.71 11.20
N ILE A 210 -3.51 -18.83 10.44
CA ILE A 210 -3.23 -17.39 10.39
C ILE A 210 -4.51 -16.64 10.75
N SER A 211 -4.46 -15.94 11.88
CA SER A 211 -5.62 -15.20 12.38
C SER A 211 -5.68 -13.78 11.78
N LYS A 212 -6.90 -13.31 11.53
CA LYS A 212 -7.13 -11.92 11.10
C LYS A 212 -6.82 -10.96 12.24
N ASN A 213 -6.19 -9.83 11.92
CA ASN A 213 -5.96 -8.73 12.85
C ASN A 213 -6.61 -7.45 12.36
N SER A 214 -7.73 -7.05 12.98
CA SER A 214 -8.54 -5.92 12.53
C SER A 214 -7.84 -4.56 12.53
N ALA A 215 -6.72 -4.41 13.26
CA ALA A 215 -5.91 -3.19 13.28
C ALA A 215 -5.10 -2.98 11.97
N TYR A 216 -4.87 -4.05 11.20
CA TYR A 216 -4.07 -4.03 9.97
C TYR A 216 -4.97 -4.33 8.76
N ASN A 217 -4.51 -4.03 7.55
CA ASN A 217 -5.16 -4.51 6.33
C ASN A 217 -4.89 -6.01 6.14
N PHE A 218 -3.68 -6.47 6.48
CA PHE A 218 -3.24 -7.85 6.31
C PHE A 218 -2.48 -8.39 7.54
N THR A 219 -2.59 -9.70 7.76
CA THR A 219 -1.59 -10.47 8.51
C THR A 219 -0.63 -11.10 7.50
N PHE A 220 0.68 -10.93 7.66
CA PHE A 220 1.67 -11.34 6.66
C PHE A 220 2.39 -12.62 7.06
N PHE A 221 2.72 -13.46 6.08
CA PHE A 221 3.50 -14.69 6.24
C PHE A 221 4.75 -14.66 5.34
N SER A 222 5.85 -15.22 5.84
CA SER A 222 7.07 -15.42 5.07
C SER A 222 7.42 -16.91 4.95
N PHE A 223 7.72 -17.34 3.73
CA PHE A 223 8.31 -18.65 3.44
C PHE A 223 9.77 -18.77 3.87
N ASN A 224 10.48 -17.64 4.07
CA ASN A 224 11.86 -17.65 4.51
C ASN A 224 11.96 -17.95 6.02
N THR A 225 11.02 -17.41 6.81
CA THR A 225 10.98 -17.63 8.27
C THR A 225 9.96 -18.68 8.70
N GLU A 226 9.09 -19.13 7.77
CA GLU A 226 7.98 -20.04 8.02
C GLU A 226 7.05 -19.55 9.14
N SER A 227 6.86 -18.24 9.22
CA SER A 227 6.12 -17.59 10.31
C SER A 227 5.40 -16.32 9.87
N GLU A 228 4.48 -15.85 10.71
CA GLU A 228 3.94 -14.49 10.60
C GLU A 228 5.06 -13.45 10.79
N VAL A 229 4.95 -12.33 10.06
CA VAL A 229 5.91 -11.20 10.08
C VAL A 229 5.16 -9.87 10.14
N SER A 230 5.79 -8.84 10.71
CA SER A 230 5.23 -7.47 10.76
C SER A 230 5.76 -6.67 9.57
N VAL A 231 4.85 -6.06 8.79
CA VAL A 231 5.18 -5.40 7.52
C VAL A 231 4.58 -3.98 7.49
N GLU A 232 3.29 -3.84 7.20
CA GLU A 232 2.64 -2.53 7.25
C GLU A 232 2.37 -2.09 8.70
N PRO A 233 2.42 -0.78 9.01
CA PRO A 233 1.87 -0.22 10.25
C PRO A 233 0.36 -0.50 10.38
N GLU A 234 -0.25 -0.16 11.53
CA GLU A 234 -1.71 -0.20 11.65
C GLU A 234 -2.35 0.58 10.50
N LYS A 235 -3.48 0.10 9.98
CA LYS A 235 -4.02 0.60 8.70
C LYS A 235 -4.49 2.05 8.72
N THR A 236 -4.55 2.67 9.90
CA THR A 236 -4.84 4.10 10.12
C THR A 236 -3.58 4.95 10.29
N ASP A 237 -2.40 4.32 10.30
CA ASP A 237 -1.12 4.93 10.64
C ASP A 237 -0.17 4.89 9.43
N TRP A 238 -0.72 4.83 8.21
CA TRP A 238 -0.02 5.06 6.96
C TRP A 238 -0.98 5.35 5.80
N ASP A 239 -0.55 6.19 4.87
CA ASP A 239 -1.34 6.67 3.73
C ASP A 239 -0.71 6.30 2.39
N LEU A 240 0.62 6.33 2.32
CA LEU A 240 1.39 6.06 1.11
C LEU A 240 2.41 4.95 1.38
N ASN A 241 2.73 4.17 0.36
CA ASN A 241 3.86 3.23 0.38
C ASN A 241 4.72 3.40 -0.88
N PHE A 242 5.99 3.73 -0.69
CA PHE A 242 6.99 3.74 -1.75
C PHE A 242 7.57 2.33 -1.91
N THR A 243 7.60 1.81 -3.12
CA THR A 243 8.04 0.44 -3.38
C THR A 243 8.42 0.20 -4.84
N VAL A 244 9.14 -0.89 -5.08
CA VAL A 244 9.07 -1.62 -6.36
C VAL A 244 7.69 -2.24 -6.49
N PHE A 245 7.11 -2.24 -7.68
CA PHE A 245 5.71 -2.63 -7.86
C PHE A 245 5.47 -3.40 -9.17
N THR A 246 4.57 -4.37 -9.14
CA THR A 246 4.07 -5.02 -10.36
C THR A 246 2.82 -4.29 -10.85
N ASN A 247 2.86 -3.74 -12.06
CA ASN A 247 1.73 -3.07 -12.68
C ASN A 247 1.53 -3.54 -14.13
N GLU A 248 0.47 -3.08 -14.76
CA GLU A 248 0.18 -3.38 -16.15
C GLU A 248 0.91 -2.42 -17.12
N ILE A 249 1.36 -2.95 -18.25
CA ILE A 249 1.50 -2.18 -19.49
C ILE A 249 0.35 -2.61 -20.40
N GLU A 250 -0.54 -1.68 -20.73
CA GLU A 250 -1.75 -1.95 -21.52
C GLU A 250 -1.39 -2.69 -22.83
N GLY A 251 -1.98 -3.87 -23.02
CA GLY A 251 -1.73 -4.74 -24.18
C GLY A 251 -0.46 -5.59 -24.13
N TYR A 252 0.35 -5.47 -23.08
CA TYR A 252 1.58 -6.26 -22.88
C TYR A 252 1.61 -7.03 -21.54
N GLY A 253 0.62 -6.82 -20.67
CA GLY A 253 0.46 -7.56 -19.42
C GLY A 253 1.30 -7.01 -18.27
N SER A 254 1.68 -7.90 -17.35
CA SER A 254 2.37 -7.50 -16.12
C SER A 254 3.81 -7.02 -16.38
N TYR A 255 4.25 -6.04 -15.62
CA TYR A 255 5.57 -5.44 -15.72
C TYR A 255 6.05 -4.87 -14.37
N GLY A 256 7.36 -4.94 -14.13
CA GLY A 256 7.98 -4.41 -12.92
C GLY A 256 8.31 -2.91 -13.03
N TYR A 257 7.85 -2.13 -12.06
CA TYR A 257 8.10 -0.70 -11.94
C TYR A 257 8.98 -0.42 -10.71
N SER A 258 10.00 0.42 -10.90
CA SER A 258 10.76 1.10 -9.83
C SER A 258 10.10 2.43 -9.48
N ASP A 259 10.48 3.03 -8.35
CA ASP A 259 10.05 4.36 -7.93
C ASP A 259 8.51 4.50 -7.90
N PHE A 260 7.79 3.48 -7.43
CA PHE A 260 6.33 3.47 -7.45
C PHE A 260 5.75 3.88 -6.10
N VAL A 261 4.62 4.58 -6.12
CA VAL A 261 3.90 4.99 -4.91
C VAL A 261 2.48 4.45 -4.94
N VAL A 262 2.12 3.64 -3.95
CA VAL A 262 0.74 3.17 -3.74
C VAL A 262 0.07 3.94 -2.61
N THR A 263 -1.23 4.13 -2.71
CA THR A 263 -2.07 4.74 -1.66
C THR A 263 -2.79 3.66 -0.85
N ASN A 264 -2.93 3.83 0.46
CA ASN A 264 -3.61 2.91 1.37
C ASN A 264 -5.15 2.93 1.21
N THR A 265 -5.64 2.50 0.04
CA THR A 265 -7.08 2.46 -0.26
C THR A 265 -7.87 1.54 0.66
N LYS A 266 -7.23 0.52 1.24
CA LYS A 266 -7.84 -0.42 2.19
C LYS A 266 -8.01 0.18 3.59
N GLY A 267 -7.10 1.09 3.98
CA GLY A 267 -7.24 1.95 5.16
C GLY A 267 -8.18 3.14 4.96
N GLY A 268 -8.57 3.41 3.71
CA GLY A 268 -9.50 4.48 3.33
C GLY A 268 -8.83 5.74 2.78
N ALA A 269 -7.51 5.76 2.66
CA ALA A 269 -6.81 6.85 1.99
C ALA A 269 -7.05 6.82 0.48
N VAL A 270 -7.16 7.99 -0.13
CA VAL A 270 -7.33 8.13 -1.59
C VAL A 270 -6.45 9.27 -2.10
N SER A 271 -6.01 9.16 -3.35
CA SER A 271 -5.19 10.19 -3.97
C SER A 271 -5.71 10.59 -5.35
N TYR A 272 -5.31 11.77 -5.80
CA TYR A 272 -5.68 12.33 -7.09
C TYR A 272 -4.49 13.09 -7.68
N LYS A 273 -4.23 12.91 -8.98
CA LYS A 273 -3.18 13.64 -9.69
C LYS A 273 -3.78 14.89 -10.33
N ILE A 274 -3.18 16.04 -10.07
CA ILE A 274 -3.42 17.29 -10.81
C ILE A 274 -2.31 17.45 -11.85
N ASP A 275 -2.70 17.65 -13.12
CA ASP A 275 -1.78 18.02 -14.20
C ASP A 275 -2.02 19.46 -14.62
N THR A 276 -1.09 20.36 -14.27
CA THR A 276 -1.19 21.81 -14.50
C THR A 276 -1.17 22.22 -15.97
N GLU A 277 -0.81 21.32 -16.89
CA GLU A 277 -0.94 21.58 -18.33
C GLU A 277 -2.38 21.42 -18.82
N THR A 278 -3.19 20.63 -18.11
CA THR A 278 -4.58 20.30 -18.49
C THR A 278 -5.61 20.88 -17.54
N GLU A 279 -5.22 21.16 -16.29
CA GLU A 279 -6.05 21.72 -15.23
C GLU A 279 -5.52 23.09 -14.82
N ALA A 280 -6.41 24.06 -14.64
CA ALA A 280 -6.06 25.45 -14.34
C ALA A 280 -5.72 25.68 -12.85
N TYR A 281 -4.87 24.83 -12.29
CA TYR A 281 -4.39 24.89 -10.90
C TYR A 281 -2.87 25.04 -10.85
N THR A 282 -2.37 25.61 -9.75
CA THR A 282 -0.96 25.62 -9.37
C THR A 282 -0.83 24.98 -8.00
N TYR A 283 0.36 24.47 -7.65
CA TYR A 283 0.59 23.92 -6.32
C TYR A 283 0.32 24.98 -5.23
N GLU A 284 0.74 26.22 -5.45
CA GLU A 284 0.60 27.31 -4.49
C GLU A 284 -0.86 27.71 -4.26
N ASP A 285 -1.63 27.86 -5.33
CA ASP A 285 -2.99 28.41 -5.28
C ASP A 285 -4.06 27.35 -4.98
N PHE A 286 -3.73 26.05 -5.01
CA PHE A 286 -4.69 24.98 -4.72
C PHE A 286 -5.15 25.01 -3.25
N THR A 287 -6.47 24.97 -3.04
CA THR A 287 -7.11 25.14 -1.72
C THR A 287 -7.89 23.91 -1.27
N LEU A 288 -8.30 23.89 0.01
CA LEU A 288 -9.22 22.87 0.54
C LEU A 288 -10.57 22.85 -0.19
N THR A 289 -11.07 24.02 -0.62
CA THR A 289 -12.36 24.08 -1.34
C THR A 289 -12.28 23.35 -2.68
N ASP A 290 -11.14 23.43 -3.36
CA ASP A 290 -10.89 22.71 -4.61
C ASP A 290 -10.78 21.20 -4.35
N ALA A 291 -10.05 20.79 -3.30
CA ALA A 291 -9.93 19.39 -2.89
C ALA A 291 -11.29 18.73 -2.61
N LEU A 292 -12.20 19.45 -1.92
CA LEU A 292 -13.55 18.96 -1.60
C LEU A 292 -14.46 18.82 -2.83
N SER A 293 -14.05 19.37 -3.99
CA SER A 293 -14.76 19.18 -5.26
C SER A 293 -14.26 17.99 -6.07
N ILE A 294 -13.12 17.39 -5.70
CA ILE A 294 -12.56 16.21 -6.36
C ILE A 294 -13.47 15.01 -6.09
N THR A 295 -13.76 14.26 -7.15
CA THR A 295 -14.31 12.91 -7.03
C THR A 295 -13.14 11.94 -7.06
N PHE A 296 -12.76 11.44 -5.88
CA PHE A 296 -11.74 10.41 -5.76
C PHE A 296 -12.30 9.06 -6.21
N ASP A 297 -11.45 8.26 -6.86
CA ASP A 297 -11.69 6.84 -7.05
C ASP A 297 -10.83 6.02 -6.08
N ASN A 298 -10.99 4.70 -6.13
CA ASN A 298 -10.31 3.77 -5.24
C ASN A 298 -9.16 3.02 -5.95
N ASP A 299 -8.44 3.69 -6.88
CA ASP A 299 -7.24 3.13 -7.50
C ASP A 299 -6.00 3.50 -6.67
N GLN A 300 -5.33 2.49 -6.10
CA GLN A 300 -4.13 2.71 -5.28
C GLN A 300 -2.96 3.32 -6.07
N ARG A 301 -3.02 3.30 -7.41
CA ARG A 301 -1.96 3.76 -8.32
C ARG A 301 -2.10 5.21 -8.76
N ASN A 302 -3.07 5.96 -8.22
CA ASN A 302 -3.32 7.35 -8.65
C ASN A 302 -2.08 8.26 -8.57
N ILE A 303 -1.17 8.02 -7.61
CA ILE A 303 0.21 8.52 -7.69
C ILE A 303 1.03 7.60 -8.59
N GLY A 304 1.24 6.35 -8.16
CA GLY A 304 1.89 5.31 -8.96
C GLY A 304 3.26 5.74 -9.46
N SER A 305 3.47 5.63 -10.78
CA SER A 305 4.67 6.13 -11.46
C SER A 305 4.48 7.49 -12.12
N THR A 306 3.31 8.13 -11.96
CA THR A 306 2.91 9.30 -12.75
C THR A 306 3.65 10.60 -12.39
N TRP A 307 4.50 10.56 -11.36
CA TRP A 307 5.30 11.69 -10.88
C TRP A 307 6.63 11.82 -11.63
N ARG A 308 6.95 10.84 -12.46
CA ARG A 308 8.14 10.80 -13.29
C ARG A 308 7.85 10.29 -14.70
N VAL A 309 8.62 10.77 -15.67
CA VAL A 309 8.74 10.07 -16.94
C VAL A 309 9.66 8.86 -16.78
N GLY A 310 9.37 7.79 -17.52
CA GLY A 310 10.27 6.64 -17.59
C GLY A 310 11.60 6.99 -18.26
N GLY A 311 12.59 6.12 -18.06
CA GLY A 311 13.84 6.16 -18.82
C GLY A 311 13.72 5.39 -20.14
N GLY A 312 14.69 5.60 -21.03
CA GLY A 312 14.85 4.82 -22.26
C GLY A 312 16.34 4.66 -22.61
N PRO A 313 16.67 4.00 -23.73
CA PRO A 313 18.06 3.74 -24.13
C PRO A 313 18.94 5.00 -24.26
N SER A 314 18.33 6.18 -24.37
CA SER A 314 19.00 7.47 -24.58
C SER A 314 18.65 8.54 -23.55
N SER A 315 17.86 8.25 -22.52
CA SER A 315 17.42 9.24 -21.53
C SER A 315 17.18 8.61 -20.16
N SER A 316 17.70 9.23 -19.12
CA SER A 316 17.39 8.85 -17.74
C SER A 316 15.93 9.23 -17.41
N PRO A 317 15.28 8.51 -16.48
CA PRO A 317 14.01 8.95 -15.94
C PRO A 317 14.15 10.34 -15.29
N ALA A 318 13.07 11.10 -15.24
CA ALA A 318 13.08 12.46 -14.69
C ALA A 318 11.72 12.79 -14.06
N LEU A 319 11.71 13.73 -13.13
CA LEU A 319 10.47 14.26 -12.55
C LEU A 319 9.60 14.92 -13.63
N ILE A 320 8.29 14.83 -13.45
CA ILE A 320 7.34 15.67 -14.17
C ILE A 320 7.08 16.90 -13.29
N ASP A 321 7.49 18.08 -13.76
CA ASP A 321 7.39 19.34 -13.01
C ASP A 321 6.00 20.00 -13.10
N THR A 322 5.14 19.48 -13.97
CA THR A 322 3.77 19.97 -14.19
C THR A 322 2.71 19.23 -13.37
N VAL A 323 3.09 18.27 -12.52
CA VAL A 323 2.13 17.50 -11.70
C VAL A 323 2.32 17.73 -10.20
N PHE A 324 1.21 17.67 -9.48
CA PHE A 324 1.18 17.52 -8.03
C PHE A 324 -0.03 16.66 -7.63
N TYR A 325 -0.08 16.24 -6.37
CA TYR A 325 -1.03 15.24 -5.90
C TYR A 325 -1.86 15.78 -4.75
N ILE A 326 -3.13 15.41 -4.73
CA ILE A 326 -3.99 15.57 -3.56
C ILE A 326 -4.11 14.20 -2.89
N VAL A 327 -3.88 14.15 -1.59
CA VAL A 327 -4.04 12.94 -0.79
C VAL A 327 -5.05 13.23 0.31
N ASN A 328 -6.12 12.44 0.36
CA ASN A 328 -6.96 12.35 1.54
C ASN A 328 -6.46 11.18 2.38
N ASP A 329 -5.93 11.48 3.56
CA ASP A 329 -5.35 10.45 4.45
C ASP A 329 -6.44 9.58 5.09
N THR A 330 -6.01 8.53 5.79
CA THR A 330 -6.93 7.61 6.49
C THR A 330 -7.74 8.28 7.62
N ALA A 331 -7.33 9.47 8.07
CA ALA A 331 -8.02 10.28 9.07
C ALA A 331 -8.95 11.36 8.47
N GLY A 332 -9.01 11.48 7.14
CA GLY A 332 -9.85 12.45 6.43
C GLY A 332 -9.22 13.85 6.25
N ASN A 333 -7.95 14.04 6.56
CA ASN A 333 -7.23 15.27 6.25
C ASN A 333 -6.86 15.32 4.76
N TYR A 334 -6.76 16.52 4.17
CA TYR A 334 -6.36 16.71 2.79
C TYR A 334 -4.99 17.35 2.70
N TYR A 335 -4.08 16.77 1.94
CA TYR A 335 -2.75 17.33 1.67
C TYR A 335 -2.56 17.56 0.18
N LYS A 336 -1.78 18.59 -0.17
CA LYS A 336 -1.14 18.70 -1.47
C LYS A 336 0.31 18.27 -1.39
N LEU A 337 0.76 17.42 -2.30
CA LEU A 337 2.08 16.79 -2.32
C LEU A 337 2.76 17.00 -3.68
N GLN A 338 4.05 17.35 -3.67
CA GLN A 338 4.87 17.51 -4.88
C GLN A 338 6.24 16.85 -4.72
N PHE A 339 6.66 16.09 -5.73
CA PHE A 339 7.97 15.47 -5.77
C PHE A 339 9.04 16.48 -6.21
N ILE A 340 10.19 16.45 -5.54
CA ILE A 340 11.28 17.40 -5.77
C ILE A 340 12.64 16.72 -6.03
N ALA A 341 12.77 15.41 -5.76
CA ALA A 341 13.92 14.62 -6.19
C ALA A 341 13.55 13.16 -6.45
N MET A 342 14.35 12.49 -7.28
CA MET A 342 14.37 11.03 -7.46
C MET A 342 15.80 10.45 -7.35
N TYR A 343 16.81 11.32 -7.29
CA TYR A 343 18.22 10.98 -7.28
C TYR A 343 18.91 11.57 -6.04
N SER A 344 20.00 10.94 -5.60
CA SER A 344 20.94 11.56 -4.68
C SER A 344 21.71 12.70 -5.35
N ASP A 345 22.46 13.48 -4.57
CA ASP A 345 23.35 14.54 -5.09
C ASP A 345 24.41 14.00 -6.07
N ASP A 346 24.77 12.71 -5.94
CA ASP A 346 25.72 12.01 -6.81
C ASP A 346 25.06 11.35 -8.04
N GLY A 347 23.74 11.48 -8.20
CA GLY A 347 22.98 10.93 -9.34
C GLY A 347 22.57 9.47 -9.19
N GLU A 348 22.66 8.90 -7.98
CA GLU A 348 22.16 7.55 -7.69
C GLU A 348 20.63 7.55 -7.65
N ARG A 349 19.98 6.57 -8.28
CA ARG A 349 18.50 6.42 -8.27
C ARG A 349 18.02 5.79 -6.96
N GLY A 350 16.73 5.91 -6.65
CA GLY A 350 16.15 5.36 -5.41
C GLY A 350 16.30 6.29 -4.20
N HIS A 351 16.45 7.59 -4.43
CA HIS A 351 16.49 8.64 -3.40
C HIS A 351 15.37 9.66 -3.63
N PRO A 352 14.09 9.24 -3.56
CA PRO A 352 12.98 10.16 -3.76
C PRO A 352 12.90 11.20 -2.65
N LYS A 353 12.40 12.38 -3.00
CA LYS A 353 12.06 13.42 -2.05
C LYS A 353 10.78 14.12 -2.49
N PHE A 354 9.91 14.40 -1.54
CA PHE A 354 8.71 15.19 -1.79
C PHE A 354 8.45 16.18 -0.65
N VAL A 355 7.69 17.21 -0.96
CA VAL A 355 7.12 18.14 0.01
C VAL A 355 5.62 18.00 0.03
N TYR A 356 5.01 18.21 1.19
CA TYR A 356 3.56 18.26 1.30
C TYR A 356 3.10 19.32 2.28
N SER A 357 1.85 19.72 2.14
CA SER A 357 1.20 20.67 3.05
C SER A 357 -0.27 20.33 3.24
N LEU A 358 -0.74 20.44 4.48
CA LEU A 358 -2.14 20.31 4.85
C LEU A 358 -2.96 21.45 4.23
N LEU A 359 -4.10 21.11 3.65
CA LEU A 359 -5.08 22.05 3.14
C LEU A 359 -6.05 22.43 4.27
N GLN A 360 -6.17 23.72 4.55
CA GLN A 360 -7.02 24.29 5.61
C GLN A 360 -8.08 25.25 5.07
#